data_AF-A0A1Q5T2I7-F1
#
_entry.id   AF-A0A1Q5T2I7-F1
#
_cell.length_a   1.000
_cell.length_b   1.000
_cell.length_c   1.000
_cell.angle_alpha   90.00
_cell.angle_beta   90.00
_cell.angle_gamma   90.00
#
_symmetry.space_group_name_H-M   'P 1'
#
loop_
_entity.id
_entity.type
_entity.pdbx_description
1 polymer ?
#
loop_
_entity_poly.entity_id
_entity_poly.type
_entity_poly.pdbx_seq_one_letter_code
_entity_poly.pdbx_strand_id
1 'polypeptide(L)'
;MNSEDTYRSVQQRYASVANQTELNEQRDYERKVATAFGYDPDDLRSLPENANLGVSCGNPLATANISLGETVVDLGSGGGIDILLAAKKVGPEGRAIGIDMTKVSPIQSADLGVPSS
;
A
#
# COMPACT_ATOMS: atom_id res chain seq x y z
N MET A 1 -5.94 -30.53 -0.79
CA MET A 1 -6.34 -29.15 -0.47
C MET A 1 -7.18 -28.66 -1.62
N ASN A 2 -8.42 -28.23 -1.38
CA ASN A 2 -9.26 -27.70 -2.46
C ASN A 2 -8.93 -26.20 -2.69
N SER A 3 -9.50 -25.60 -3.73
CA SER A 3 -9.25 -24.20 -4.07
C SER A 3 -9.69 -23.25 -2.95
N GLU A 4 -10.82 -23.54 -2.30
CA GLU A 4 -11.40 -22.72 -1.24
C GLU A 4 -10.51 -22.68 0.01
N ASP A 5 -9.92 -23.81 0.41
CA ASP A 5 -8.92 -23.88 1.49
C ASP A 5 -7.69 -23.03 1.17
N THR A 6 -7.28 -23.02 -0.10
CA THR A 6 -6.12 -22.24 -0.56
C THR A 6 -6.42 -20.75 -0.48
N TYR A 7 -7.57 -20.30 -1.00
CA TYR A 7 -7.99 -18.89 -0.91
C TYR A 7 -8.10 -18.42 0.54
N ARG A 8 -8.70 -19.24 1.41
CA ARG A 8 -8.83 -18.94 2.83
C ARG A 8 -7.48 -18.82 3.52
N SER A 9 -6.54 -19.73 3.21
CA SER A 9 -5.19 -19.68 3.79
C SER A 9 -4.45 -18.41 3.40
N VAL A 10 -4.53 -18.00 2.12
CA VAL A 10 -3.94 -16.74 1.64
C VAL A 10 -4.59 -15.54 2.34
N GLN A 11 -5.93 -15.48 2.39
CA GLN A 11 -6.68 -14.42 3.07
C GLN A 11 -6.27 -14.29 4.54
N GLN A 12 -6.21 -15.41 5.26
CA GLN A 12 -5.83 -15.43 6.66
C GLN A 12 -4.39 -14.94 6.88
N ARG A 13 -3.46 -15.32 5.98
CA ARG A 13 -2.07 -14.88 6.09
C ARG A 13 -1.95 -13.37 5.93
N TYR A 14 -2.53 -12.79 4.89
CA TYR A 14 -2.46 -11.33 4.67
C TYR A 14 -3.24 -10.54 5.72
N ALA A 15 -4.41 -11.03 6.16
CA ALA A 15 -5.14 -10.43 7.28
C ALA A 15 -4.33 -10.44 8.59
N SER A 16 -3.54 -11.49 8.83
CA SER A 16 -2.67 -11.54 10.01
C SER A 16 -1.54 -10.52 9.98
N VAL A 17 -1.06 -10.15 8.79
CA VAL A 17 -0.04 -9.10 8.63
C VAL A 17 -0.67 -7.72 8.81
N ALA A 18 -1.82 -7.47 8.19
CA ALA A 18 -2.53 -6.19 8.30
C ALA A 18 -3.04 -5.88 9.73
N ASN A 19 -3.30 -6.90 10.56
CA ASN A 19 -3.77 -6.74 11.93
C ASN A 19 -2.66 -6.75 13.00
N GLN A 20 -1.39 -6.81 12.61
CA GLN A 20 -0.30 -6.82 13.60
C GLN A 20 -0.23 -5.49 14.36
N THR A 21 -0.14 -5.59 15.69
CA THR A 21 0.10 -4.44 16.56
C THR A 21 1.59 -4.12 16.55
N GLU A 22 1.94 -2.87 16.26
CA GLU A 22 3.32 -2.51 15.93
C GLU A 22 4.26 -2.47 17.15
N LEU A 23 5.43 -3.10 17.00
CA LEU A 23 6.60 -2.90 17.84
C LEU A 23 7.60 -2.00 17.10
N ASN A 24 8.34 -1.15 17.82
CA ASN A 24 9.31 -0.21 17.21
C ASN A 24 10.31 -0.90 16.26
N GLU A 25 10.83 -2.07 16.63
CA GLU A 25 11.84 -2.80 15.85
C GLU A 25 11.29 -3.35 14.53
N GLN A 26 10.01 -3.72 14.51
CA GLN A 26 9.32 -4.22 13.32
C GLN A 26 9.20 -3.13 12.25
N ARG A 27 8.89 -1.89 12.67
CA ARG A 27 8.84 -0.73 11.77
C ARG A 27 10.17 -0.40 11.12
N ASP A 28 11.26 -0.53 11.87
CA ASP A 28 12.59 -0.27 11.33
C ASP A 28 12.97 -1.31 10.27
N TYR A 29 12.54 -2.55 10.45
CA TYR A 29 12.69 -3.60 9.44
C TYR A 29 11.86 -3.29 8.19
N GLU A 30 10.57 -2.97 8.34
CA GLU A 30 9.66 -2.65 7.22
C GLU A 30 10.16 -1.47 6.38
N ARG A 31 10.69 -0.43 7.03
CA ARG A 31 11.32 0.70 6.34
C ARG A 31 12.58 0.29 5.60
N LYS A 32 13.46 -0.51 6.20
CA LYS A 32 14.68 -1.01 5.54
C LYS A 32 14.35 -1.81 4.28
N VAL A 33 13.33 -2.67 4.35
CA VAL A 33 12.86 -3.45 3.20
C VAL A 33 12.37 -2.51 2.09
N ALA A 34 11.52 -1.53 2.40
CA ALA A 34 11.04 -0.57 1.41
C ALA A 34 12.19 0.26 0.80
N THR A 35 13.12 0.78 1.61
CA THR A 35 14.29 1.51 1.08
C THR A 35 15.15 0.62 0.18
N ALA A 36 15.31 -0.67 0.48
CA ALA A 36 16.03 -1.61 -0.38
C ALA A 36 15.35 -1.80 -1.75
N PHE A 37 14.03 -1.66 -1.83
CA PHE A 37 13.27 -1.61 -3.08
C PHE A 37 13.26 -0.24 -3.77
N GLY A 38 13.95 0.76 -3.21
CA GLY A 38 14.13 2.06 -3.81
C GLY A 38 12.97 3.04 -3.56
N TYR A 39 12.18 2.85 -2.51
CA TYR A 39 11.27 3.91 -2.05
C TYR A 39 12.06 5.06 -1.44
N ASP A 40 11.63 6.28 -1.72
CA ASP A 40 12.24 7.48 -1.16
C ASP A 40 11.98 7.56 0.37
N PRO A 41 13.01 7.81 1.20
CA PRO A 41 12.83 7.90 2.65
C PRO A 41 11.87 9.01 3.11
N ASP A 42 11.76 10.13 2.38
CA ASP A 42 10.79 11.20 2.67
C ASP A 42 9.37 10.77 2.34
N ASP A 43 9.18 10.05 1.24
CA ASP A 43 7.90 9.43 0.91
C ASP A 43 7.47 8.48 2.02
N LEU A 44 8.37 7.61 2.49
CA LEU A 44 8.09 6.67 3.59
C LEU A 44 7.76 7.38 4.92
N ARG A 45 8.35 8.54 5.21
CA ARG A 45 8.05 9.34 6.40
C ARG A 45 6.68 10.00 6.35
N SER A 46 6.19 10.27 5.14
CA SER A 46 4.94 10.99 4.92
C SER A 46 3.69 10.10 4.90
N LEU A 47 3.88 8.79 4.97
CA LEU A 47 2.81 7.79 4.98
C LEU A 47 2.29 7.54 6.40
N PRO A 48 1.01 7.15 6.56
CA PRO A 48 0.51 6.60 7.81
C PRO A 48 1.36 5.42 8.29
N GLU A 49 1.47 5.23 9.61
CA GLU A 49 2.34 4.20 10.20
C GLU A 49 2.06 2.80 9.64
N ASN A 50 0.78 2.45 9.48
CA ASN A 50 0.32 1.16 8.99
C ASN A 50 0.27 1.00 7.47
N ALA A 51 0.81 1.96 6.70
CA ALA A 51 0.79 1.90 5.25
C ALA A 51 1.83 0.93 4.66
N ASN A 52 2.96 0.76 5.35
CA ASN A 52 4.04 -0.12 4.93
C ASN A 52 4.08 -1.39 5.78
N LEU A 53 3.51 -2.48 5.25
CA LEU A 53 3.46 -3.78 5.93
C LEU A 53 4.75 -4.62 5.74
N GLY A 54 5.78 -4.09 5.06
CA GLY A 54 7.05 -4.79 4.80
C GLY A 54 6.96 -6.06 3.95
N VAL A 55 5.82 -6.32 3.33
CA VAL A 55 5.56 -7.49 2.47
C VAL A 55 5.49 -7.15 0.99
N SER A 56 5.88 -5.92 0.61
CA SER A 56 5.97 -5.54 -0.81
C SER A 56 7.08 -6.33 -1.50
N CYS A 57 6.85 -6.66 -2.77
CA CYS A 57 7.81 -7.34 -3.63
C CYS A 57 8.64 -6.38 -4.50
N GLY A 58 8.43 -5.07 -4.40
CA GLY A 58 9.11 -4.07 -5.23
C GLY A 58 8.57 -2.66 -5.04
N ASN A 59 9.02 -1.73 -5.90
CA ASN A 59 8.49 -0.37 -6.01
C ASN A 59 7.92 -0.13 -7.43
N PRO A 60 6.64 -0.42 -7.68
CA PRO A 60 5.99 -0.20 -8.98
C PRO A 60 6.05 1.27 -9.44
N LEU A 61 6.05 2.21 -8.49
CA LEU A 61 6.07 3.65 -8.77
C LEU A 61 7.39 4.16 -9.33
N ALA A 62 8.47 3.39 -9.21
CA ALA A 62 9.76 3.71 -9.81
C ALA A 62 9.72 3.62 -11.36
N THR A 63 8.80 2.82 -11.90
CA THR A 63 8.63 2.63 -13.34
C THR A 63 7.29 3.15 -13.87
N ALA A 64 6.33 3.44 -12.99
CA ALA A 64 5.05 4.01 -13.37
C ALA A 64 5.24 5.50 -13.70
N ASN A 65 5.12 5.84 -14.99
CA ASN A 65 5.17 7.22 -15.49
C ASN A 65 3.82 7.93 -15.27
N ILE A 66 3.43 8.06 -14.01
CA ILE A 66 2.15 8.63 -13.57
C ILE A 66 2.13 10.12 -13.86
N SER A 67 1.05 10.59 -14.49
CA SER A 67 0.83 11.99 -14.82
C SER A 67 -0.27 12.62 -13.95
N LEU A 68 -0.23 13.94 -13.81
CA LEU A 68 -1.27 14.71 -13.13
C LEU A 68 -2.64 14.49 -13.80
N GLY A 69 -3.68 14.35 -12.99
CA GLY A 69 -5.05 14.11 -13.45
C GLY A 69 -5.35 12.66 -13.85
N GLU A 70 -4.37 11.75 -13.82
CA GLU A 70 -4.61 10.35 -14.15
C GLU A 70 -5.41 9.62 -13.07
N THR A 71 -6.01 8.50 -13.47
CA THR A 71 -6.60 7.51 -12.55
C THR A 71 -5.66 6.32 -12.44
N VAL A 72 -5.22 6.02 -11.22
CA VAL A 72 -4.36 4.87 -10.90
C VAL A 72 -5.15 3.85 -10.09
N VAL A 73 -5.01 2.57 -10.46
CA VAL A 73 -5.59 1.44 -9.74
C VAL A 73 -4.46 0.54 -9.24
N ASP A 74 -4.47 0.23 -7.95
CA ASP A 74 -3.53 -0.67 -7.30
C ASP A 74 -4.25 -1.96 -6.86
N LEU A 75 -3.76 -3.11 -7.32
CA LEU A 75 -4.35 -4.43 -7.08
C LEU A 75 -3.49 -5.21 -6.08
N GLY A 76 -4.04 -5.43 -4.89
CA GLY A 76 -3.29 -5.95 -3.74
C GLY A 76 -2.63 -4.83 -2.94
N SER A 77 -3.33 -3.71 -2.75
CA SER A 77 -2.77 -2.49 -2.16
C SER A 77 -2.30 -2.64 -0.70
N GLY A 78 -2.73 -3.70 -0.01
CA GLY A 78 -2.31 -4.02 1.36
C GLY A 78 -2.53 -2.84 2.31
N GLY A 79 -1.46 -2.42 3.00
CA GLY A 79 -1.46 -1.24 3.87
C GLY A 79 -1.56 0.08 3.10
N GLY A 80 -1.17 0.11 1.82
CA GLY A 80 -1.39 1.26 0.94
C GLY A 80 -0.16 2.04 0.50
N ILE A 81 1.05 1.56 0.75
CA ILE A 81 2.30 2.25 0.39
C ILE A 81 2.29 2.80 -1.05
N ASP A 82 1.92 1.97 -2.03
CA ASP A 82 1.94 2.37 -3.44
C ASP A 82 0.83 3.35 -3.78
N ILE A 83 -0.42 3.00 -3.44
CA ILE A 83 -1.56 3.83 -3.85
C ILE A 83 -1.60 5.19 -3.15
N LEU A 84 -1.11 5.30 -1.92
CA LEU A 84 -1.02 6.59 -1.22
C LEU A 84 0.05 7.50 -1.84
N LEU A 85 1.17 6.94 -2.28
CA LEU A 85 2.19 7.70 -3.01
C LEU A 85 1.72 8.04 -4.43
N ALA A 86 0.98 7.13 -5.09
CA ALA A 86 0.34 7.41 -6.37
C ALA A 86 -0.68 8.56 -6.26
N ALA A 87 -1.46 8.62 -5.18
CA ALA A 87 -2.41 9.71 -4.92
C ALA A 87 -1.72 11.10 -4.93
N LYS A 88 -0.50 11.19 -4.40
CA LYS A 88 0.30 12.43 -4.46
C LYS A 88 0.74 12.76 -5.88
N LYS A 89 1.12 11.76 -6.68
CA LYS A 89 1.59 11.94 -8.05
C LYS A 89 0.49 12.35 -9.03
N VAL A 90 -0.72 11.79 -8.89
CA VAL A 90 -1.87 12.17 -9.75
C VAL A 90 -2.45 13.53 -9.41
N GLY A 91 -2.24 14.02 -8.19
CA GLY A 91 -2.68 15.36 -7.77
C GLY A 91 -4.19 15.50 -7.60
N PRO A 92 -4.69 16.71 -7.29
CA PRO A 92 -6.08 16.96 -6.87
C PRO A 92 -7.14 16.65 -7.93
N GLU A 93 -6.78 16.74 -9.21
CA GLU A 93 -7.67 16.43 -10.34
C GLU A 93 -7.63 14.94 -10.72
N GLY A 94 -6.74 14.17 -10.10
CA GLY A 94 -6.54 12.75 -10.37
C GLY A 94 -7.27 11.85 -9.37
N ARG A 95 -7.16 10.54 -9.57
CA ARG A 95 -7.77 9.52 -8.71
C ARG A 95 -6.81 8.39 -8.42
N ALA A 96 -6.84 7.89 -7.19
CA ALA A 96 -6.05 6.74 -6.76
C ALA A 96 -6.97 5.76 -6.02
N ILE A 97 -7.08 4.54 -6.55
CA ILE A 97 -8.02 3.51 -6.11
C ILE A 97 -7.23 2.27 -5.68
N GLY A 98 -7.27 1.96 -4.39
CA GLY A 98 -6.69 0.73 -3.84
C GLY A 98 -7.73 -0.39 -3.74
N ILE A 99 -7.40 -1.56 -4.26
CA ILE A 99 -8.22 -2.77 -4.16
C ILE A 99 -7.41 -3.84 -3.45
N ASP A 100 -7.88 -4.27 -2.28
CA ASP A 100 -7.33 -5.41 -1.57
C ASP A 100 -8.44 -6.38 -1.16
N MET A 101 -8.07 -7.66 -1.07
CA MET A 101 -8.97 -8.71 -0.62
C MET A 101 -9.18 -8.68 0.92
N THR A 102 -8.24 -8.07 1.64
CA THR A 102 -8.14 -8.06 3.09
C THR A 102 -9.06 -7.00 3.69
N LYS A 103 -10.15 -7.43 4.33
CA LYS A 103 -11.19 -6.52 4.86
C LYS A 103 -10.74 -5.56 5.96
N VAL A 104 -9.61 -5.82 6.60
CA VAL A 104 -9.05 -4.97 7.66
C VAL A 104 -8.09 -3.90 7.12
N SER A 105 -7.73 -3.96 5.83
CA SER A 105 -6.85 -2.98 5.22
C SER A 105 -7.48 -1.58 5.29
N PRO A 106 -6.72 -0.55 5.73
CA PRO A 106 -7.24 0.82 5.87
C PRO A 106 -7.72 1.44 4.56
N ILE A 107 -7.21 0.92 3.43
CA ILE A 107 -7.54 1.39 2.09
C ILE A 107 -8.42 0.34 1.43
N GLN A 108 -9.73 0.57 1.48
CA GLN A 108 -10.71 -0.33 0.91
C GLN A 108 -11.56 0.43 -0.09
N SER A 109 -11.30 0.24 -1.38
CA SER A 109 -12.08 0.79 -2.51
C SER A 109 -12.58 2.22 -2.28
N ALA A 110 -11.72 3.07 -1.74
CA ALA A 110 -12.01 4.47 -1.49
C ALA A 110 -11.30 5.26 -2.58
N ASP A 111 -12.04 6.14 -3.26
CA ASP A 111 -11.41 7.23 -3.99
C ASP A 111 -10.64 8.03 -2.94
N LEU A 112 -9.31 7.92 -2.93
CA LEU A 112 -8.48 8.54 -1.90
C LEU A 112 -8.53 10.08 -1.92
N GLY A 113 -9.36 10.67 -2.81
CA GLY A 113 -9.86 12.03 -2.74
C GLY A 113 -8.81 12.98 -2.21
N VAL A 114 -7.85 13.33 -3.08
CA VAL A 114 -6.68 14.11 -2.67
C VAL A 114 -7.16 15.37 -1.95
N PRO A 115 -6.75 15.62 -0.69
CA PRO A 115 -7.18 16.80 0.03
C PRO A 115 -6.77 18.04 -0.76
N SER A 116 -7.73 18.92 -1.04
CA SER A 116 -7.42 20.27 -1.50
C SER A 116 -6.75 21.02 -0.35
N SER A 117 -5.43 21.17 -0.43
CA SER A 117 -4.54 22.07 0.34
C SER A 117 -4.92 22.41 1.78
#